data_AF-A0A9D8RMC9-F1
#
_entry.id   AF-A0A9D8RMC9-F1
#
_cell.length_a   1.000
_cell.length_b   1.000
_cell.length_c   1.000
_cell.angle_alpha   90.00
_cell.angle_beta   90.00
_cell.angle_gamma   90.00
#
_symmetry.space_group_name_H-M   'P 1'
#
loop_
_entity.id
_entity.type
_entity.pdbx_description
1 polymer ?
#
loop_
_entity_poly.entity_id
_entity_poly.type
_entity_poly.pdbx_seq_one_letter_code
_entity_poly.pdbx_strand_id
1 'polypeptide(L)'
;FEHYEVSNYAREGYRAQHNSSYWRGAKYLGIGPGAHSFDGESRHWSAQSVAEYVAGREYESERLDERDHLNEYVMTALRCVEGIDLDYLEHRFGAGQRERVERLAKGWLCSGDLRREGGWLRIPVERFMISDAVIESLFEA
;
A
#
# COMPACT_ATOMS: atom_id res chain seq x y z
N PHE A 1 -15.53 -7.70 -15.86
CA PHE A 1 -14.22 -7.73 -15.19
C PHE A 1 -14.35 -6.93 -13.91
N GLU A 2 -13.72 -7.37 -12.84
CA GLU A 2 -13.67 -6.70 -11.54
C GLU A 2 -12.49 -5.71 -11.52
N HIS A 3 -12.74 -4.47 -11.12
CA HIS A 3 -11.69 -3.47 -10.84
C HIS A 3 -11.19 -3.68 -9.41
N TYR A 4 -10.24 -4.59 -9.22
CA TYR A 4 -9.86 -5.06 -7.87
C TYR A 4 -8.79 -4.18 -7.20
N GLU A 5 -8.12 -3.33 -7.97
CA GLU A 5 -7.18 -2.32 -7.47
C GLU A 5 -7.08 -1.17 -8.48
N VAL A 6 -6.60 0.00 -8.05
CA VAL A 6 -6.61 1.27 -8.79
C VAL A 6 -6.23 1.19 -10.28
N SER A 7 -5.27 0.34 -10.66
CA SER A 7 -4.73 0.23 -12.03
C SER A 7 -5.05 -1.06 -12.78
N ASN A 8 -5.67 -2.09 -12.17
CA ASN A 8 -5.91 -3.38 -12.84
C ASN A 8 -7.32 -3.93 -12.68
N TYR A 9 -7.72 -4.68 -13.72
CA TYR A 9 -8.98 -5.40 -13.78
C TYR A 9 -8.71 -6.88 -14.01
N ALA A 10 -9.56 -7.75 -13.47
CA ALA A 10 -9.45 -9.20 -13.66
C ALA A 10 -10.81 -9.87 -13.84
N ARG A 11 -10.80 -11.10 -14.35
CA ARG A 11 -11.93 -12.01 -14.17
C ARG A 11 -11.84 -12.61 -12.77
N GLU A 12 -12.97 -13.05 -12.23
CA GLU A 12 -13.01 -13.76 -10.96
C GLU A 12 -12.03 -14.93 -10.96
N GLY A 13 -11.18 -15.01 -9.93
CA GLY A 13 -10.11 -16.01 -9.83
C GLY A 13 -8.82 -15.72 -10.63
N TYR A 14 -8.76 -14.62 -11.38
CA TYR A 14 -7.60 -14.27 -12.24
C TYR A 14 -6.91 -12.95 -11.85
N ARG A 15 -7.06 -12.51 -10.58
CA ARG A 15 -6.31 -11.35 -10.08
C ARG A 15 -4.80 -11.65 -10.12
N ALA A 16 -3.99 -10.68 -10.53
CA ALA A 16 -2.55 -10.88 -10.70
C ALA A 16 -1.86 -11.14 -9.36
N GLN A 17 -1.36 -12.36 -9.15
CA GLN A 17 -0.71 -12.76 -7.90
C GLN A 17 0.48 -11.87 -7.56
N HIS A 18 1.33 -11.57 -8.54
CA HIS A 18 2.51 -10.73 -8.36
C HIS A 18 2.18 -9.32 -7.87
N ASN A 19 1.25 -8.62 -8.54
CA ASN A 19 0.84 -7.28 -8.13
C ASN A 19 0.15 -7.31 -6.77
N SER A 20 -0.72 -8.30 -6.53
CA SER A 20 -1.38 -8.49 -5.24
C SER A 20 -0.39 -8.73 -4.10
N SER A 21 0.75 -9.38 -4.34
CA SER A 21 1.79 -9.55 -3.33
C SER A 21 2.43 -8.21 -2.92
N TYR A 22 2.73 -7.32 -3.87
CA TYR A 22 3.23 -5.98 -3.55
C TYR A 22 2.24 -5.19 -2.71
N TRP A 23 0.96 -5.19 -3.09
CA TRP A 23 -0.08 -4.47 -2.35
C TRP A 23 -0.34 -5.02 -0.95
N ARG A 24 0.06 -6.25 -0.67
CA ARG A 24 -0.08 -6.90 0.65
C ARG A 24 1.20 -6.80 1.49
N GLY A 25 2.20 -6.05 1.05
CA GLY A 25 3.47 -5.90 1.76
C GLY A 25 4.26 -7.20 1.85
N ALA A 26 4.10 -8.12 0.89
CA ALA A 26 4.88 -9.36 0.86
C ALA A 26 6.35 -9.05 0.57
N LYS A 27 7.26 -9.83 1.17
CA LYS A 27 8.69 -9.75 0.88
C LYS A 27 8.96 -10.14 -0.57
N TYR A 28 9.90 -9.46 -1.21
CA TYR A 28 10.31 -9.76 -2.58
C TYR A 28 11.78 -9.43 -2.83
N LEU A 29 12.36 -10.12 -3.80
CA LEU A 29 13.72 -9.91 -4.26
C LEU A 29 13.68 -9.48 -5.73
N GLY A 30 14.12 -8.27 -6.02
CA GLY A 30 14.36 -7.79 -7.37
C GLY A 30 15.80 -8.07 -7.81
N ILE A 31 15.97 -8.44 -9.08
CA ILE A 31 17.27 -8.73 -9.68
C ILE A 31 17.35 -8.03 -11.03
N GLY A 32 18.48 -7.37 -11.28
CA GLY A 32 18.75 -6.60 -12.49
C GLY A 32 18.93 -5.11 -12.20
N PRO A 33 19.33 -4.31 -13.21
CA PRO A 33 19.54 -2.87 -13.07
C PRO A 33 18.25 -2.15 -12.65
N GLY A 34 18.34 -1.29 -11.63
CA GLY A 34 17.20 -0.56 -11.05
C GLY A 34 16.19 -1.43 -10.30
N ALA A 35 16.46 -2.73 -10.11
CA ALA A 35 15.55 -3.62 -9.41
C ALA A 35 15.49 -3.27 -7.92
N HIS A 36 14.28 -3.32 -7.37
CA HIS A 36 14.01 -3.08 -5.96
C HIS A 36 13.66 -4.39 -5.26
N SER A 37 13.88 -4.42 -3.97
CA SER A 37 13.58 -5.54 -3.08
C SER A 37 13.05 -5.00 -1.76
N PHE A 38 12.29 -5.84 -1.06
CA PHE A 38 11.76 -5.53 0.26
C PHE A 38 11.82 -6.79 1.13
N ASP A 39 12.49 -6.69 2.27
CA ASP A 39 12.66 -7.82 3.19
C ASP A 39 11.70 -7.80 4.40
N GLY A 40 10.79 -6.83 4.44
CA GLY A 40 9.86 -6.61 5.56
C GLY A 40 10.29 -5.51 6.52
N GLU A 41 11.55 -5.07 6.50
CA GLU A 41 12.07 -3.98 7.35
C GLU A 41 12.77 -2.89 6.53
N SER A 42 13.43 -3.28 5.44
CA SER A 42 14.23 -2.39 4.61
C SER A 42 13.94 -2.64 3.14
N ARG A 43 14.08 -1.57 2.37
CA ARG A 43 14.13 -1.66 0.90
C ARG A 43 15.57 -1.53 0.46
N HIS A 44 15.89 -2.27 -0.59
CA HIS A 44 17.18 -2.16 -1.24
C HIS A 44 16.99 -2.15 -2.74
N TRP A 45 17.80 -1.38 -3.44
CA TRP A 45 17.73 -1.27 -4.90
C TRP A 45 19.11 -1.20 -5.52
N SER A 46 19.19 -1.77 -6.71
CA SER A 46 20.41 -1.81 -7.49
C SER A 46 20.58 -0.53 -8.32
N ALA A 47 21.80 -0.30 -8.81
CA ALA A 47 22.08 0.81 -9.71
C ALA A 47 21.17 0.76 -10.95
N GLN A 48 20.57 1.90 -11.32
CA GLN A 48 19.72 2.01 -12.52
C GLN A 48 20.53 1.84 -13.81
N SER A 49 21.78 2.28 -13.81
CA SER A 49 22.68 2.13 -14.95
C SER A 49 23.10 0.67 -15.10
N VAL A 50 22.86 0.10 -16.28
CA VAL A 50 23.32 -1.27 -16.63
C VAL A 50 24.83 -1.40 -16.44
N ALA A 51 25.60 -0.37 -16.84
CA ALA A 51 27.04 -0.39 -16.72
C ALA A 51 27.50 -0.43 -15.26
N GLU A 52 26.87 0.37 -14.39
CA GLU A 52 27.17 0.38 -12.95
C GLU A 52 26.73 -0.92 -12.26
N TYR A 53 25.57 -1.45 -12.64
CA TYR A 53 25.06 -2.73 -12.14
C TYR A 53 26.02 -3.88 -12.47
N VAL A 54 26.45 -3.97 -13.74
CA VAL A 54 27.40 -5.00 -14.19
C VAL A 54 28.79 -4.79 -13.56
N ALA A 55 29.18 -3.55 -13.29
CA ALA A 55 30.41 -3.24 -12.57
C ALA A 55 30.35 -3.56 -11.07
N GLY A 56 29.20 -4.02 -10.56
CA GLY A 56 29.03 -4.42 -9.16
C GLY A 56 28.92 -3.25 -8.20
N ARG A 57 28.36 -2.11 -8.64
CA ARG A 57 28.03 -0.98 -7.74
C ARG A 57 27.19 -1.49 -6.58
N GLU A 58 27.52 -1.05 -5.37
CA GLU A 58 26.80 -1.44 -4.16
C GLU A 58 25.33 -1.01 -4.23
N TYR A 59 24.47 -1.82 -3.60
CA TYR A 59 23.05 -1.55 -3.52
C TYR A 59 22.83 -0.41 -2.53
N GLU A 60 21.89 0.46 -2.88
CA GLU A 60 21.39 1.46 -1.95
C GLU A 60 20.26 0.85 -1.12
N SER A 61 20.05 1.37 0.10
CA SER A 61 19.01 0.85 0.99
C SER A 61 18.44 1.92 1.90
N GLU A 62 17.18 1.76 2.26
CA GLU A 62 16.50 2.50 3.32
C GLU A 62 15.89 1.53 4.32
N ARG A 63 16.02 1.84 5.62
CA ARG A 63 15.31 1.13 6.68
C ARG A 63 14.03 1.89 6.97
N LEU A 64 12.91 1.19 6.97
CA LEU A 64 11.61 1.76 7.25
C LEU A 64 11.40 1.84 8.75
N ASP A 65 10.87 2.97 9.21
CA ASP A 65 10.38 3.08 10.58
C ASP A 65 8.90 2.64 10.69
N GLU A 66 8.35 2.67 11.90
CA GLU A 66 6.96 2.25 12.12
C GLU A 66 5.94 3.19 11.43
N ARG A 67 6.28 4.46 11.26
CA ARG A 67 5.46 5.43 10.55
C ARG A 67 5.46 5.11 9.05
N ASP A 68 6.61 4.79 8.48
CA ASP A 68 6.74 4.37 7.08
C ASP A 68 5.89 3.13 6.82
N HIS A 69 6.00 2.10 7.67
CA HIS A 69 5.19 0.89 7.56
C HIS A 69 3.68 1.16 7.68
N LEU A 70 3.27 2.06 8.57
CA LEU A 70 1.87 2.46 8.71
C LEU A 70 1.37 3.15 7.45
N ASN A 71 2.11 4.14 6.96
CA ASN A 71 1.72 4.91 5.78
C ASN A 71 1.71 4.04 4.53
N GLU A 72 2.64 3.09 4.41
CA GLU A 72 2.64 2.09 3.33
C GLU A 72 1.41 1.19 3.38
N TYR A 73 1.03 0.72 4.57
CA TYR A 73 -0.19 -0.07 4.72
C TYR A 73 -1.43 0.73 4.32
N VAL A 74 -1.58 1.96 4.81
CA VAL A 74 -2.69 2.86 4.45
C VAL A 74 -2.74 3.08 2.92
N MET A 75 -1.60 3.39 2.31
CA MET A 75 -1.49 3.63 0.87
C MET A 75 -1.86 2.39 0.05
N THR A 76 -1.26 1.25 0.36
CA THR A 76 -1.42 0.04 -0.45
C THR A 76 -2.79 -0.61 -0.26
N ALA A 77 -3.32 -0.60 0.97
CA ALA A 77 -4.64 -1.14 1.29
C ALA A 77 -5.76 -0.37 0.58
N LEU A 78 -5.71 0.97 0.59
CA LEU A 78 -6.74 1.80 -0.05
C LEU A 78 -6.66 1.84 -1.59
N ARG A 79 -5.54 1.39 -2.18
CA ARG A 79 -5.46 1.14 -3.62
C ARG A 79 -6.15 -0.16 -4.03
N CYS A 80 -6.53 -1.02 -3.07
CA CYS A 80 -7.24 -2.27 -3.29
C CYS A 80 -8.71 -2.17 -2.87
N VAL A 81 -9.59 -2.96 -3.48
CA VAL A 81 -11.03 -2.98 -3.13
C VAL A 81 -11.32 -3.46 -1.71
N GLU A 82 -10.41 -4.23 -1.12
CA GLU A 82 -10.50 -4.67 0.27
C GLU A 82 -10.47 -3.46 1.23
N GLY A 83 -9.59 -2.49 0.97
CA GLY A 83 -9.36 -1.35 1.85
C GLY A 83 -8.56 -1.71 3.11
N ILE A 84 -8.60 -0.79 4.08
CA ILE A 84 -7.93 -0.93 5.38
C ILE A 84 -8.76 -1.87 6.27
N ASP A 85 -8.15 -2.97 6.70
CA ASP A 85 -8.59 -3.74 7.87
C ASP A 85 -8.26 -2.94 9.13
N LEU A 86 -9.30 -2.46 9.82
CA LEU A 86 -9.17 -1.62 11.02
C LEU A 86 -8.70 -2.41 12.24
N ASP A 87 -8.98 -3.71 12.30
CA ASP A 87 -8.51 -4.55 13.40
C ASP A 87 -7.03 -4.88 13.18
N TYR A 88 -6.61 -5.25 11.96
CA TYR A 88 -5.18 -5.41 11.66
C TYR A 88 -4.38 -4.12 11.92
N LEU A 89 -4.93 -2.97 11.53
CA LEU A 89 -4.32 -1.66 11.76
C LEU A 89 -4.00 -1.44 13.24
N GLU A 90 -4.99 -1.65 14.12
CA GLU A 90 -4.84 -1.49 15.57
C GLU A 90 -3.83 -2.49 16.16
N HIS A 91 -3.91 -3.76 15.76
CA HIS A 91 -3.03 -4.80 16.29
C HIS A 91 -1.57 -4.66 15.83
N ARG A 92 -1.32 -4.23 14.58
CA ARG A 92 0.04 -4.10 14.03
C ARG A 92 0.71 -2.79 14.41
N PHE A 93 -0.02 -1.68 14.39
CA PHE A 93 0.57 -0.33 14.51
C PHE A 93 0.28 0.34 15.86
N GLY A 94 -0.43 -0.34 16.75
CA GLY A 94 -0.62 0.06 18.13
C GLY A 94 -2.00 0.68 18.42
N ALA A 95 -2.28 0.78 19.71
CA ALA A 95 -3.57 1.24 20.20
C ALA A 95 -3.87 2.69 19.77
N GLY A 96 -5.10 2.94 19.33
CA GLY A 96 -5.59 4.24 18.90
C GLY A 96 -5.37 4.54 17.40
N GLN A 97 -4.70 3.68 16.64
CA GLN A 97 -4.54 3.88 15.20
C GLN A 97 -5.87 3.76 14.45
N ARG A 98 -6.74 2.83 14.87
CA ARG A 98 -8.11 2.75 14.35
C ARG A 98 -8.87 4.05 14.59
N GLU A 99 -8.88 4.57 15.81
CA GLU A 99 -9.58 5.80 16.16
C GLU A 99 -9.01 7.01 15.39
N ARG A 100 -7.68 7.05 15.21
CA ARG A 100 -7.01 8.08 14.42
C ARG A 100 -7.47 8.05 12.96
N VAL A 101 -7.42 6.89 12.30
CA VAL A 101 -7.85 6.74 10.90
C VAL A 101 -9.34 7.03 10.75
N GLU A 102 -10.20 6.51 11.64
CA GLU A 102 -11.65 6.78 11.60
C GLU A 102 -11.96 8.28 11.74
N ARG A 103 -11.21 9.00 12.59
CA ARG A 103 -11.35 10.45 12.75
C ARG A 103 -10.94 11.22 11.49
N LEU A 104 -9.80 10.87 10.89
CA LEU A 104 -9.34 11.51 9.65
C LEU A 104 -10.28 11.19 8.46
N ALA A 105 -10.85 9.99 8.44
CA ALA A 105 -11.78 9.53 7.41
C ALA A 105 -13.16 10.21 7.45
N LYS A 106 -13.51 10.92 8.53
CA LYS A 106 -14.86 11.44 8.77
C LYS A 106 -15.41 12.26 7.59
N GLY A 107 -14.59 13.14 7.01
CA GLY A 107 -15.01 13.97 5.86
C GLY A 107 -15.36 13.13 4.63
N TRP A 108 -14.49 12.17 4.30
CA TRP A 108 -14.66 11.25 3.17
C TRP A 108 -15.80 10.25 3.36
N LEU A 109 -16.06 9.84 4.60
CA LEU A 109 -17.22 9.03 4.95
C LEU A 109 -18.54 9.81 4.72
N CYS A 110 -18.56 11.09 5.08
CA CYS A 110 -19.73 11.96 4.84
C CYS A 110 -20.00 12.20 3.34
N SER A 111 -18.95 12.34 2.51
CA SER A 111 -19.10 12.51 1.05
C SER A 111 -19.38 11.19 0.31
N GLY A 112 -19.18 10.05 0.96
CA GLY A 112 -19.30 8.72 0.36
C GLY A 112 -18.08 8.30 -0.48
N ASP A 113 -16.98 9.02 -0.35
CA ASP A 113 -15.69 8.73 -0.99
C ASP A 113 -14.90 7.65 -0.24
N LEU A 114 -15.21 7.46 1.05
CA LEU A 114 -14.90 6.26 1.82
C LEU A 114 -16.19 5.59 2.27
N ARG A 115 -16.16 4.26 2.41
CA ARG A 115 -17.21 3.47 3.04
C ARG A 115 -16.64 2.58 4.12
N ARG A 116 -17.39 2.48 5.22
CA ARG A 116 -17.16 1.51 6.28
C ARG A 116 -18.10 0.33 6.10
N GLU A 117 -17.54 -0.86 5.98
CA GLU A 117 -18.29 -2.10 5.86
C GLU A 117 -17.69 -3.14 6.81
N GLY A 118 -18.34 -3.32 7.96
CA GLY A 118 -17.80 -4.13 9.06
C GLY A 118 -16.50 -3.54 9.63
N GLY A 119 -15.46 -4.35 9.71
CA GLY A 119 -14.10 -3.96 10.13
C GLY A 119 -13.27 -3.28 9.05
N TRP A 120 -13.82 -3.01 7.88
CA TRP A 120 -13.08 -2.49 6.72
C TRP A 120 -13.44 -1.04 6.40
N LEU A 121 -12.42 -0.25 6.04
CA LEU A 121 -12.56 1.09 5.50
C LEU A 121 -11.99 1.12 4.07
N ARG A 122 -12.84 1.36 3.07
CA ARG A 122 -12.47 1.22 1.65
C ARG A 122 -12.95 2.38 0.80
N ILE A 123 -12.22 2.64 -0.30
CA ILE A 123 -12.65 3.54 -1.37
C ILE A 123 -13.59 2.75 -2.29
N PRO A 124 -14.81 3.22 -2.57
CA PRO A 124 -15.66 2.60 -3.58
C PRO A 124 -14.96 2.62 -4.94
N VAL A 125 -15.13 1.57 -5.75
CA VAL A 125 -14.47 1.45 -7.07
C VAL A 125 -14.72 2.67 -7.95
N GLU A 126 -15.94 3.21 -7.93
CA GLU A 126 -16.34 4.40 -8.67
C GLU A 126 -15.62 5.69 -8.21
N ARG A 127 -14.89 5.64 -7.09
CA ARG A 127 -14.13 6.74 -6.48
C ARG A 127 -12.61 6.53 -6.55
N PHE A 128 -12.10 5.48 -7.19
CA PHE A 128 -10.65 5.25 -7.28
C PHE A 128 -9.85 6.40 -7.90
N MET A 129 -10.46 7.24 -8.75
CA MET A 129 -9.76 8.41 -9.32
C MET A 129 -9.34 9.47 -8.29
N ILE A 130 -9.91 9.46 -7.08
CA ILE A 130 -9.52 10.37 -5.98
C ILE A 130 -8.68 9.67 -4.91
N SER A 131 -8.18 8.45 -5.19
CA SER A 131 -7.49 7.63 -4.20
C SER A 131 -6.35 8.35 -3.51
N ASP A 132 -5.54 9.10 -4.28
CA ASP A 132 -4.34 9.73 -3.77
C ASP A 132 -4.67 10.81 -2.73
N ALA A 133 -5.72 11.61 -2.97
CA ALA A 133 -6.18 12.62 -2.03
C ALA A 133 -6.74 12.00 -0.73
N VAL A 134 -7.46 10.88 -0.85
CA VAL A 134 -7.97 10.14 0.31
C VAL A 134 -6.81 9.56 1.12
N ILE A 135 -5.88 8.88 0.45
CA ILE A 135 -4.71 8.24 1.06
C ILE A 135 -3.85 9.25 1.80
N GLU A 136 -3.47 10.36 1.15
CA GLU A 136 -2.63 11.40 1.73
C GLU A 136 -3.25 11.99 3.00
N SER A 137 -4.58 12.18 3.01
CA SER A 137 -5.28 12.72 4.18
C SER A 137 -5.27 11.80 5.42
N LEU A 138 -4.95 10.52 5.25
CA LEU A 138 -4.93 9.52 6.31
C LEU A 138 -3.51 9.21 6.83
N PHE A 139 -2.48 9.77 6.19
CA PHE A 139 -1.08 9.55 6.58
C PHE A 139 -0.74 10.12 7.95
N GLU A 140 0.16 9.42 8.64
CA GLU A 140 0.80 9.90 9.86
C GLU A 140 1.88 10.92 9.52
N ALA A 141 1.79 12.07 10.18
CA ALA A 141 2.60 13.27 9.95
C ALA A 141 4.00 13.15 10.56
#